data_AF-A0A7X6HNH6-F1
#
_entry.id   AF-A0A7X6HNH6-F1
#
_cell.length_a   1.000
_cell.length_b   1.000
_cell.length_c   1.000
_cell.angle_alpha   90.00
_cell.angle_beta   90.00
_cell.angle_gamma   90.00
#
_symmetry.space_group_name_H-M   'P 1'
#
loop_
_entity.id
_entity.type
_entity.pdbx_description
1 polymer ?
#
loop_
_entity_poly.entity_id
_entity_poly.type
_entity_poly.pdbx_seq_one_letter_code
_entity_poly.pdbx_strand_id
1 'polypeptide(L)'
;MMINRGLRKVARETSLLKSSLSYKWRVSQHIKKLPALSQINQYIVDALRQEGAFITSLEALSLPMNEKLWDAAKAILPNNPKAPAFEEQYVYHVNSAKLIENSEIFLWGLQEQLLDIAENYLSVPVAYRGLFFRKISRTNNRYIQDCGIKTRKITDFSK
;
A
#
# COMPACT_ATOMS: atom_id res chain seq x y z
N MET A 1 20.40 -2.36 34.74
CA MET A 1 21.05 -1.40 33.82
C MET A 1 19.99 -0.41 33.32
N MET A 2 19.87 0.77 33.93
CA MET A 2 18.87 1.78 33.54
C MET A 2 19.27 2.40 32.21
N ILE A 3 18.53 2.13 31.13
CA ILE A 3 18.81 2.81 29.87
C ILE A 3 18.38 4.26 29.97
N ASN A 4 19.34 5.16 29.75
CA ASN A 4 19.16 6.60 29.84
C ASN A 4 18.15 7.09 28.78
N ARG A 5 16.91 7.37 29.23
CA ARG A 5 15.78 7.76 28.37
C ARG A 5 16.07 9.01 27.52
N GLY A 6 16.89 9.94 28.04
CA GLY A 6 17.30 11.16 27.33
C GLY A 6 18.14 10.86 26.08
N LEU A 7 19.15 9.99 26.19
CA LEU A 7 19.99 9.59 25.07
C LEU A 7 19.19 8.86 23.97
N ARG A 8 18.22 8.02 24.36
CA ARG A 8 17.31 7.38 23.40
C ARG A 8 16.45 8.37 22.62
N LYS A 9 15.98 9.44 23.27
CA LYS A 9 15.17 10.48 22.65
C LYS A 9 15.97 11.24 21.60
N VAL A 10 17.17 11.72 21.95
CA VAL A 10 18.07 12.43 21.03
C VAL A 10 18.49 11.54 19.85
N ALA A 11 18.81 10.27 20.10
CA ALA A 11 19.12 9.32 19.03
C ALA A 11 17.94 9.11 18.07
N ARG A 12 16.71 9.08 18.58
CA ARG A 12 15.50 8.97 17.75
C ARG A 12 15.28 10.23 16.91
N GLU A 13 15.38 11.41 17.50
CA GLU A 13 15.18 12.68 16.79
C GLU A 13 16.22 12.90 15.70
N THR A 14 17.50 12.64 15.99
CA THR A 14 18.57 12.70 14.99
C THR A 14 18.36 11.69 13.86
N SER A 15 17.90 10.47 14.17
CA SER A 15 17.52 9.48 13.16
C SER A 15 16.36 9.95 12.29
N LEU A 16 15.33 10.56 12.88
CA LEU A 16 14.18 11.09 12.14
C LEU A 16 14.61 12.24 11.21
N LEU A 17 15.45 13.15 11.69
CA LEU A 17 16.02 14.23 10.87
C LEU A 17 16.84 13.68 9.70
N LYS A 18 17.72 12.70 9.94
CA LYS A 18 18.48 12.04 8.87
C LYS A 18 17.54 11.41 7.83
N SER A 19 16.49 10.74 8.28
CA SER A 19 15.53 10.10 7.37
C SER A 19 14.73 11.11 6.52
N SER A 20 14.36 12.26 7.10
CA SER A 20 13.60 13.29 6.39
C SER A 20 14.47 14.04 5.37
N LEU A 21 15.73 14.32 5.71
CA LEU A 21 16.73 14.88 4.79
C LEU A 21 17.02 13.92 3.63
N SER A 22 17.25 12.64 3.95
CA SER A 22 17.46 11.59 2.94
C SER A 22 16.26 11.48 2.00
N TYR A 23 15.04 11.54 2.54
CA TYR A 23 13.82 11.55 1.74
C TYR A 23 13.75 12.76 0.80
N LYS A 24 13.93 13.99 1.31
CA LYS A 24 13.91 15.21 0.49
C LYS A 24 14.96 15.18 -0.63
N TRP A 25 16.16 14.66 -0.34
CA TRP A 25 17.20 14.46 -1.34
C TRP A 25 16.76 13.47 -2.42
N ARG A 26 16.18 12.33 -2.04
CA ARG A 26 15.68 11.35 -3.02
C ARG A 26 14.57 11.92 -3.89
N VAL A 27 13.66 12.70 -3.31
CA VAL A 27 12.61 13.39 -4.05
C VAL A 27 13.21 14.34 -5.08
N SER A 28 14.18 15.18 -4.71
CA SER A 28 14.77 16.15 -5.64
C SER A 28 15.52 15.48 -6.81
N GLN A 29 16.14 14.33 -6.56
CA GLN A 29 16.81 13.54 -7.60
C GLN A 29 15.82 12.81 -8.53
N HIS A 30 14.66 12.44 -8.01
CA HIS A 30 13.71 11.58 -8.73
C HIS A 30 12.61 12.33 -9.47
N ILE A 31 12.30 13.57 -9.09
CA ILE A 31 11.17 14.32 -9.65
C ILE A 31 11.20 14.45 -11.18
N LYS A 32 12.39 14.46 -11.79
CA LYS A 32 12.57 14.52 -13.25
C LYS A 32 12.36 13.18 -13.97
N LYS A 33 12.20 12.10 -13.22
CA LYS A 33 12.08 10.71 -13.72
C LYS A 33 10.70 10.12 -13.44
N LEU A 34 9.74 10.93 -13.00
CA LEU A 34 8.41 10.45 -12.69
C LEU A 34 7.72 9.92 -13.95
N PRO A 35 7.00 8.79 -13.85
CA PRO A 35 6.25 8.25 -14.97
C PRO A 35 5.10 9.20 -15.34
N ALA A 36 4.80 9.30 -16.64
CA ALA A 36 3.70 10.10 -17.13
C ALA A 36 2.37 9.46 -16.73
N LEU A 37 1.42 10.28 -16.27
CA LEU A 37 0.11 9.81 -15.85
C LEU A 37 -0.97 10.15 -16.88
N SER A 38 -1.94 9.26 -17.02
CA SER A 38 -3.21 9.58 -17.65
C SER A 38 -3.99 10.60 -16.80
N GLN A 39 -4.99 11.25 -17.41
CA GLN A 39 -5.79 12.26 -16.70
C GLN A 39 -6.51 11.70 -15.45
N ILE A 40 -7.00 10.45 -15.53
CA ILE A 40 -7.64 9.79 -14.39
C ILE A 40 -6.64 9.51 -13.27
N ASN A 41 -5.44 9.03 -13.59
CA ASN A 41 -4.41 8.76 -12.58
C ASN A 41 -3.88 10.04 -11.95
N GLN A 42 -3.78 11.13 -12.73
CA GLN A 42 -3.43 12.45 -12.23
C GLN A 42 -4.45 12.94 -11.20
N TYR A 43 -5.75 12.80 -11.50
CA TYR A 43 -6.82 13.11 -10.55
C TYR A 43 -6.71 12.31 -9.24
N ILE A 44 -6.42 11.01 -9.32
CA ILE A 44 -6.19 10.16 -8.14
C ILE A 44 -5.02 10.70 -7.30
N VAL A 45 -3.89 11.02 -7.94
CA VAL A 45 -2.71 11.53 -7.24
C VAL A 45 -2.99 12.87 -6.57
N ASP A 46 -3.72 13.75 -7.22
CA ASP A 46 -4.05 15.07 -6.66
C ASP A 46 -5.01 14.95 -5.47
N ALA A 47 -6.01 14.07 -5.55
CA ALA A 47 -6.87 13.74 -4.42
C ALA A 47 -6.07 13.15 -3.24
N LEU A 48 -5.14 12.22 -3.51
CA LEU A 48 -4.24 11.66 -2.48
C LEU A 48 -3.36 12.73 -1.82
N ARG A 49 -2.91 13.74 -2.56
CA ARG A 49 -2.10 14.85 -2.02
C ARG A 49 -2.91 15.77 -1.12
N GLN A 50 -4.18 16.00 -1.46
CA GLN A 50 -5.07 16.89 -0.70
C GLN A 50 -5.65 16.19 0.54
N GLU A 51 -6.11 14.95 0.40
CA GLU A 51 -6.91 14.25 1.40
C GLU A 51 -6.12 13.15 2.13
N GLY A 52 -5.00 12.70 1.58
CA GLY A 52 -4.21 11.59 2.11
C GLY A 52 -4.81 10.20 1.83
N ALA A 53 -6.01 10.13 1.27
CA ALA A 53 -6.68 8.90 0.88
C ALA A 53 -7.56 9.15 -0.35
N PHE A 54 -7.79 8.10 -1.15
CA PHE A 54 -8.71 8.12 -2.28
C PHE A 54 -9.43 6.77 -2.34
N ILE A 55 -10.76 6.79 -2.47
CA ILE A 55 -11.61 5.60 -2.48
C ILE A 55 -12.23 5.49 -3.87
N THR A 56 -12.04 4.35 -4.52
CA THR A 56 -12.61 4.06 -5.85
C THR A 56 -12.94 2.58 -5.99
N SER A 57 -13.78 2.24 -6.96
CA SER A 57 -14.11 0.85 -7.28
C SER A 57 -13.04 0.22 -8.17
N LEU A 58 -12.98 -1.12 -8.21
CA LEU A 58 -12.06 -1.84 -9.10
C LEU A 58 -12.36 -1.51 -10.57
N GLU A 59 -13.63 -1.44 -10.93
CA GLU A 59 -14.11 -1.12 -12.28
C GLU A 59 -13.65 0.29 -12.70
N ALA A 60 -13.82 1.28 -11.81
CA ALA A 60 -13.41 2.65 -12.06
C ALA A 60 -11.88 2.81 -12.15
N LEU A 61 -11.11 1.98 -11.44
CA LEU A 61 -9.65 1.95 -11.55
C LEU A 61 -9.18 1.33 -12.88
N SER A 62 -10.03 0.51 -13.50
CA SER A 62 -9.84 -0.05 -14.85
C SER A 62 -8.50 -0.79 -15.05
N LEU A 63 -8.01 -1.46 -14.00
CA LEU A 63 -6.76 -2.23 -14.10
C LEU A 63 -6.95 -3.54 -14.87
N PRO A 64 -5.91 -3.98 -15.58
CA PRO A 64 -5.83 -5.35 -16.06
C PRO A 64 -5.97 -6.34 -14.90
N MET A 65 -6.54 -7.51 -15.18
CA MET A 65 -6.64 -8.63 -14.23
C MET A 65 -7.56 -8.41 -13.02
N ASN A 66 -8.39 -7.36 -12.97
CA ASN A 66 -9.37 -7.16 -11.90
C ASN A 66 -10.26 -8.38 -11.65
N GLU A 67 -10.80 -8.99 -12.71
CA GLU A 67 -11.64 -10.18 -12.60
C GLU A 67 -10.85 -11.38 -12.05
N LYS A 68 -9.62 -11.58 -12.54
CA LYS A 68 -8.73 -12.65 -12.08
C LYS A 68 -8.37 -12.50 -10.61
N LEU A 69 -8.06 -11.28 -10.16
CA LEU A 69 -7.85 -10.97 -8.75
C LEU A 69 -9.09 -11.36 -7.94
N TRP A 70 -10.27 -10.95 -8.41
CA TRP A 70 -11.51 -11.20 -7.70
C TRP A 70 -11.85 -12.68 -7.59
N ASP A 71 -11.66 -13.45 -8.67
CA ASP A 71 -11.88 -14.89 -8.68
C ASP A 71 -10.89 -15.62 -7.77
N ALA A 72 -9.61 -15.26 -7.83
CA ALA A 72 -8.59 -15.81 -6.95
C ALA A 72 -8.89 -15.51 -5.48
N ALA A 73 -9.27 -14.26 -5.16
CA ALA A 73 -9.67 -13.88 -3.81
C ALA A 73 -10.88 -14.68 -3.31
N LYS A 74 -11.92 -14.86 -4.14
CA LYS A 74 -13.09 -15.69 -3.79
C LYS A 74 -12.70 -17.15 -3.55
N ALA A 75 -11.75 -17.69 -4.29
CA ALA A 75 -11.29 -19.07 -4.13
C ALA A 75 -10.52 -19.28 -2.81
N ILE A 76 -9.65 -18.33 -2.44
CA ILE A 76 -8.79 -18.51 -1.26
C ILE A 76 -9.44 -18.08 0.05
N LEU A 77 -10.20 -16.99 0.08
CA LEU A 77 -10.61 -16.35 1.34
C LEU A 77 -11.49 -17.22 2.25
N PRO A 78 -12.49 -17.98 1.76
CA PRO A 78 -13.36 -18.78 2.62
C PRO A 78 -12.62 -19.83 3.45
N ASN A 79 -11.50 -20.33 2.93
CA ASN A 79 -10.73 -21.45 3.50
C ASN A 79 -9.51 -20.99 4.31
N ASN A 80 -9.41 -19.70 4.64
CA ASN A 80 -8.28 -19.17 5.40
C ASN A 80 -8.73 -18.57 6.75
N PRO A 81 -7.88 -18.64 7.79
CA PRO A 81 -8.20 -18.07 9.10
C PRO A 81 -8.55 -16.59 9.00
N LYS A 82 -9.66 -16.22 9.62
CA LYS A 82 -10.07 -14.84 9.83
C LYS A 82 -9.73 -14.43 11.26
N ALA A 83 -9.04 -13.32 11.43
CA ALA A 83 -8.86 -12.68 12.71
C ALA A 83 -9.81 -11.47 12.79
N PRO A 84 -10.48 -11.25 13.94
CA PRO A 84 -11.20 -10.00 14.15
C PRO A 84 -10.19 -8.83 14.09
N ALA A 85 -10.58 -7.77 13.40
CA ALA A 85 -9.89 -6.49 13.42
C ALA A 85 -10.70 -5.51 14.26
N PHE A 86 -10.61 -4.21 13.96
CA PHE A 86 -11.39 -3.19 14.65
C PHE A 86 -12.86 -3.23 14.18
N GLU A 87 -13.82 -3.20 15.12
CA GLU A 87 -15.27 -3.29 14.84
C GLU A 87 -15.67 -4.55 14.04
N GLU A 88 -16.62 -4.44 13.11
CA GLU A 88 -17.16 -5.52 12.26
C GLU A 88 -16.21 -5.95 11.12
N GLN A 89 -14.90 -5.79 11.33
CA GLN A 89 -13.89 -6.04 10.31
C GLN A 89 -13.13 -7.33 10.57
N TYR A 90 -12.73 -7.98 9.49
CA TYR A 90 -11.92 -9.20 9.52
C TYR A 90 -10.70 -9.05 8.64
N VAL A 91 -9.56 -9.54 9.13
CA VAL A 91 -8.34 -9.71 8.33
C VAL A 91 -8.15 -11.19 8.07
N TYR A 92 -7.91 -11.56 6.81
CA TYR A 92 -7.59 -12.94 6.46
C TYR A 92 -6.08 -13.13 6.50
N HIS A 93 -5.66 -14.15 7.25
CA HIS A 93 -4.27 -14.59 7.26
C HIS A 93 -4.09 -15.67 6.19
N VAL A 94 -3.70 -15.24 5.00
CA VAL A 94 -3.39 -16.16 3.90
C VAL A 94 -1.91 -16.53 3.99
N ASN A 95 -1.62 -17.84 3.97
CA ASN A 95 -0.24 -18.34 3.91
C ASN A 95 0.41 -17.93 2.57
N SER A 96 1.67 -17.51 2.62
CA SER A 96 2.50 -17.19 1.45
C SER A 96 2.51 -18.31 0.39
N ALA A 97 2.47 -19.59 0.77
CA ALA A 97 2.39 -20.69 -0.20
C ALA A 97 1.11 -20.61 -1.06
N LYS A 98 -0.05 -20.36 -0.44
CA LYS A 98 -1.32 -20.17 -1.15
C LYS A 98 -1.33 -18.90 -2.01
N LEU A 99 -0.65 -17.84 -1.57
CA LEU A 99 -0.50 -16.62 -2.39
C LEU A 99 0.37 -16.88 -3.63
N ILE A 100 1.39 -17.73 -3.52
CA ILE A 100 2.23 -18.13 -4.67
C ILE A 100 1.43 -18.99 -5.65
N GLU A 101 0.61 -19.92 -5.15
CA GLU A 101 -0.30 -20.73 -5.97
C GLU A 101 -1.34 -19.88 -6.74
N ASN A 102 -1.70 -18.72 -6.18
CA ASN A 102 -2.65 -17.77 -6.77
C ASN A 102 -1.91 -16.49 -7.20
N SER A 103 -0.90 -16.67 -8.06
CA SER A 103 0.06 -15.62 -8.44
C SER A 103 -0.59 -14.34 -9.00
N GLU A 104 -1.77 -14.44 -9.59
CA GLU A 104 -2.58 -13.32 -10.09
C GLU A 104 -2.87 -12.27 -9.02
N ILE A 105 -2.99 -12.69 -7.76
CA ILE A 105 -3.18 -11.79 -6.61
C ILE A 105 -1.95 -10.88 -6.46
N PHE A 106 -0.76 -11.47 -6.54
CA PHE A 106 0.50 -10.73 -6.43
C PHE A 106 0.78 -9.88 -7.68
N LEU A 107 0.53 -10.44 -8.88
CA LEU A 107 0.73 -9.75 -10.16
C LEU A 107 -0.21 -8.55 -10.33
N TRP A 108 -1.42 -8.61 -9.77
CA TRP A 108 -2.32 -7.45 -9.78
C TRP A 108 -1.74 -6.26 -9.00
N GLY A 109 -1.06 -6.49 -7.88
CA GLY A 109 -0.39 -5.43 -7.12
C GLY A 109 0.85 -4.84 -7.81
N LEU A 110 1.36 -5.53 -8.84
CA LEU A 110 2.51 -5.12 -9.66
C LEU A 110 2.12 -4.41 -10.96
N GLN A 111 0.83 -4.15 -11.19
CA GLN A 111 0.38 -3.42 -12.39
C GLN A 111 1.05 -2.05 -12.44
N GLU A 112 1.63 -1.71 -13.60
CA GLU A 112 2.42 -0.50 -13.82
C GLU A 112 1.63 0.75 -13.42
N GLN A 113 0.35 0.82 -13.77
CA GLN A 113 -0.54 1.91 -13.38
C GLN A 113 -0.59 2.15 -11.85
N LEU A 114 -0.61 1.10 -11.03
CA LEU A 114 -0.61 1.24 -9.56
C LEU A 114 0.74 1.76 -9.06
N LEU A 115 1.83 1.29 -9.65
CA LEU A 115 3.19 1.71 -9.33
C LEU A 115 3.41 3.17 -9.72
N ASP A 116 2.93 3.59 -10.89
CA ASP A 116 3.01 4.96 -11.39
C ASP A 116 2.26 5.95 -10.52
N ILE A 117 1.05 5.60 -10.08
CA ILE A 117 0.26 6.40 -9.12
C ILE A 117 1.03 6.53 -7.81
N ALA A 118 1.51 5.41 -7.25
CA ALA A 118 2.24 5.42 -5.99
C ALA A 118 3.56 6.19 -6.07
N GLU A 119 4.29 6.07 -7.18
CA GLU A 119 5.55 6.75 -7.46
C GLU A 119 5.34 8.26 -7.61
N ASN A 120 4.30 8.68 -8.32
CA ASN A 120 3.95 10.11 -8.45
C ASN A 120 3.46 10.71 -7.13
N TYR A 121 2.72 9.95 -6.33
CA TYR A 121 2.27 10.40 -5.01
C TYR A 121 3.45 10.56 -4.03
N LEU A 122 4.35 9.59 -3.99
CA LEU A 122 5.50 9.58 -3.06
C LEU A 122 6.72 10.34 -3.59
N SER A 123 6.76 10.65 -4.88
CA SER A 123 7.87 11.31 -5.58
C SER A 123 9.23 10.62 -5.44
N VAL A 124 9.23 9.30 -5.23
CA VAL A 124 10.42 8.46 -5.12
C VAL A 124 10.14 7.08 -5.72
N PRO A 125 11.17 6.31 -6.13
CA PRO A 125 10.97 4.95 -6.61
C PRO A 125 10.22 4.10 -5.58
N VAL A 126 9.23 3.36 -6.03
CA VAL A 126 8.40 2.48 -5.19
C VAL A 126 8.72 1.02 -5.43
N ALA A 127 8.49 0.21 -4.39
CA ALA A 127 8.54 -1.24 -4.50
C ALA A 127 7.29 -1.82 -3.82
N TYR A 128 6.63 -2.72 -4.54
CA TYR A 128 5.49 -3.45 -4.01
C TYR A 128 5.97 -4.51 -3.00
N ARG A 129 5.45 -4.46 -1.77
CA ARG A 129 5.83 -5.41 -0.70
C ARG A 129 4.88 -6.59 -0.56
N GLY A 130 3.72 -6.53 -1.19
CA GLY A 130 2.65 -7.51 -1.02
C GLY A 130 1.34 -6.85 -0.59
N LEU A 131 0.36 -7.71 -0.29
CA LEU A 131 -0.99 -7.35 0.09
C LEU A 131 -1.44 -8.13 1.31
N PHE A 132 -2.54 -7.66 1.88
CA PHE A 132 -3.31 -8.37 2.90
C PHE A 132 -4.78 -8.16 2.61
N PHE A 133 -5.59 -9.16 2.93
CA PHE A 133 -7.02 -9.11 2.69
C PHE A 133 -7.74 -8.63 3.94
N ARG A 134 -8.51 -7.55 3.79
CA ARG A 134 -9.39 -7.02 4.84
C ARG A 134 -10.82 -7.00 4.32
N LYS A 135 -11.71 -7.69 5.02
CA LYS A 135 -13.15 -7.57 4.79
C LYS A 135 -13.72 -6.62 5.82
N ILE A 136 -14.30 -5.53 5.34
CA ILE A 136 -15.09 -4.62 6.15
C ILE A 136 -16.54 -5.07 5.98
N SER A 137 -17.13 -5.66 7.01
CA SER A 137 -18.59 -5.78 7.09
C SER A 137 -19.08 -4.45 7.62
N ARG A 138 -19.93 -3.75 6.87
CA ARG A 138 -20.70 -2.63 7.40
C ARG A 138 -22.14 -3.04 7.37
N THR A 139 -22.75 -3.22 8.53
CA THR A 139 -24.19 -3.11 8.67
C THR A 139 -24.53 -1.64 8.37
N ASN A 140 -25.26 -1.40 7.26
CA ASN A 140 -25.62 -0.11 6.64
C ASN A 140 -24.58 0.65 5.78
N ASN A 141 -24.90 0.64 4.48
CA ASN A 141 -24.48 1.53 3.38
C ASN A 141 -23.09 1.31 2.74
N ARG A 142 -23.15 0.53 1.65
CA ARG A 142 -22.37 0.51 0.39
C ARG A 142 -20.87 0.95 0.38
N TYR A 143 -20.04 0.03 -0.16
CA TYR A 143 -18.63 0.18 -0.64
C TYR A 143 -17.56 0.12 0.50
N ILE A 144 -16.41 -0.59 0.50
CA ILE A 144 -15.54 -1.33 -0.45
C ILE A 144 -14.72 -2.39 0.34
N GLN A 145 -14.26 -3.46 -0.32
CA GLN A 145 -13.21 -4.36 0.21
C GLN A 145 -11.83 -3.69 0.13
N ASP A 146 -11.25 -3.33 1.28
CA ASP A 146 -9.91 -2.75 1.38
C ASP A 146 -8.83 -3.79 1.02
N CYS A 147 -8.35 -3.77 -0.22
CA CYS A 147 -7.03 -4.28 -0.56
C CYS A 147 -6.01 -3.16 -0.33
N GLY A 148 -5.44 -3.08 0.88
CA GLY A 148 -4.44 -2.07 1.20
C GLY A 148 -3.07 -2.43 0.64
N ILE A 149 -2.55 -1.65 -0.31
CA ILE A 149 -1.12 -1.71 -0.68
C ILE A 149 -0.33 -0.91 0.35
N LYS A 150 0.41 -1.60 1.23
CA LYS A 150 1.37 -0.92 2.13
C LYS A 150 2.67 -0.67 1.39
N THR A 151 2.82 0.53 0.84
CA THR A 151 4.13 1.04 0.43
C THR A 151 4.89 1.47 1.70
N ARG A 152 6.01 0.81 2.01
CA ARG A 152 6.92 1.25 3.09
C ARG A 152 8.17 1.82 2.43
N LYS A 153 8.50 3.07 2.78
CA LYS A 153 9.65 3.82 2.26
C LYS A 153 10.91 2.95 2.28
N ILE A 154 11.68 2.97 1.18
CA ILE A 154 12.93 2.21 1.00
C ILE A 154 14.03 2.65 2.00
N THR A 155 13.80 3.71 2.79
CA THR A 155 14.74 4.17 3.83
C THR A 155 14.84 3.26 5.06
N ASP A 156 13.97 2.25 5.20
CA ASP A 156 13.95 1.35 6.36
C ASP A 156 14.95 0.17 6.25
N PHE A 157 15.81 0.14 5.23
CA PHE A 157 16.78 -0.94 4.99
C PHE A 157 18.19 -0.69 5.56
N SER A 158 18.35 0.28 6.47
CA SER A 158 19.59 0.45 7.23
C SER A 158 19.44 -0.15 8.63
N LYS A 159 19.46 -1.49 8.71
CA LYS A 159 19.84 -2.27 9.90
C LYS A 159 20.37 -3.63 9.49
#